data_AF-A0A1Q7URV8-F1
#
_entry.id   AF-A0A1Q7URV8-F1
#
_cell.length_a   1.000
_cell.length_b   1.000
_cell.length_c   1.000
_cell.angle_alpha   90.00
_cell.angle_beta   90.00
_cell.angle_gamma   90.00
#
_symmetry.space_group_name_H-M   'P 1'
#
loop_
_entity.id
_entity.type
_entity.pdbx_description
1 polymer ?
#
loop_
_entity_poly.entity_id
_entity_poly.type
_entity_poly.pdbx_seq_one_letter_code
_entity_poly.pdbx_strand_id
1 'polypeptide(L)'
;MWFIWKDFVKWYLNTYIVTSKRIVHSHGVLQPERQSTPLDNVKQVGMDLDTAWGFLLRYGTVHIYLVGGDFIMENIPDPRAMKDLIDGIIEKIRASKPKEQKPPMPGIPQVEEVIVGLAKAKEPPPLENADEKYILRRPEGRLGPRRTFGGILHIPCEVRYLSGEYTVKYIQRSRYVFYRQILVPILALCILLPLSFYIPSTSTPFVSSHLTQWWIIMGTIITLLVLSIGIIFTNYADDVYILSNKRMFDIQRRFIFFFENHRELEYKNIKDIKVIVPNVLQRLLDIGDVYVDISGAPTLILPTVDHPFFVLDKINEIKTHAAKAEGLKKDNDLKKELHDWFGKVVTSLVDSTQMKGAPNLENMDLLEAMGVANELGFQVNVFGEEPSTRPEIPPGRVMHQNPPPGTVIQPGGEIQVVLSRRATTADLMEF
;
A
#
# COMPACT_ATOMS: atom_id res chain seq x y z
N MET A 1 26.51 21.20 28.13
CA MET A 1 25.56 20.33 28.84
C MET A 1 24.25 20.15 28.07
N TRP A 2 23.60 21.21 27.60
CA TRP A 2 22.38 21.14 26.79
C TRP A 2 22.53 20.30 25.51
N PHE A 3 23.54 20.58 24.66
CA PHE A 3 23.78 19.83 23.42
C PHE A 3 23.99 18.33 23.67
N ILE A 4 24.79 18.00 24.70
CA ILE A 4 25.05 16.62 25.09
C ILE A 4 23.73 15.93 25.43
N TRP A 5 22.89 16.56 26.25
CA TRP A 5 21.69 15.91 26.73
C TRP A 5 20.54 15.89 25.72
N LYS A 6 20.34 16.99 24.98
CA LYS A 6 19.23 17.15 24.05
C LYS A 6 19.50 16.52 22.69
N ASP A 7 20.71 16.69 22.15
CA ASP A 7 20.97 16.40 20.75
C ASP A 7 21.86 15.16 20.61
N PHE A 8 22.98 15.10 21.34
CA PHE A 8 23.91 13.97 21.25
C PHE A 8 23.31 12.68 21.79
N VAL A 9 22.73 12.68 23.00
CA VAL A 9 22.17 11.45 23.56
C VAL A 9 20.95 10.97 22.76
N LYS A 10 20.10 11.89 22.27
CA LYS A 10 18.99 11.51 21.39
C LYS A 10 19.49 10.89 20.09
N TRP A 11 20.51 11.47 19.47
CA TRP A 11 21.13 10.92 18.26
C TRP A 11 21.77 9.56 18.54
N TYR A 12 22.56 9.43 19.60
CA TYR A 12 23.28 8.19 19.94
C TYR A 12 22.34 7.02 20.27
N LEU A 13 21.20 7.30 20.91
CA LEU A 13 20.20 6.29 21.25
C LEU A 13 19.18 6.03 20.13
N ASN A 14 19.19 6.82 19.06
CA ASN A 14 18.35 6.61 17.90
C ASN A 14 19.03 5.60 16.96
N THR A 15 18.60 4.35 17.01
CA THR A 15 19.23 3.26 16.24
C THR A 15 18.21 2.53 15.38
N TYR A 16 18.59 2.33 14.12
CA TYR A 16 17.88 1.47 13.17
C TYR A 16 18.60 0.12 13.05
N ILE A 17 17.87 -0.96 13.32
CA ILE A 17 18.40 -2.32 13.24
C ILE A 17 17.64 -3.05 12.12
N VAL A 18 18.31 -3.28 10.99
CA VAL A 18 17.74 -4.05 9.87
C VAL A 18 18.10 -5.53 10.06
N THR A 19 17.09 -6.38 10.21
CA THR A 19 17.26 -7.84 10.34
C THR A 19 16.70 -8.56 9.11
N SER A 20 16.91 -9.87 9.02
CA SER A 20 16.37 -10.69 7.92
C SER A 20 14.84 -10.81 7.87
N LYS A 21 14.12 -10.35 8.90
CA LYS A 21 12.65 -10.47 8.99
C LYS A 21 11.94 -9.15 9.28
N ARG A 22 12.60 -8.23 9.99
CA ARG A 22 12.03 -6.95 10.44
C ARG A 22 13.08 -5.85 10.53
N ILE A 23 12.63 -4.62 10.42
CA ILE A 23 13.39 -3.41 10.76
C ILE A 23 12.92 -2.98 12.14
N VAL A 24 13.84 -2.73 13.06
CA VAL A 24 13.54 -2.27 14.40
C VAL A 24 14.09 -0.86 14.56
N HIS A 25 13.21 0.07 14.89
CA HIS A 25 13.57 1.41 15.30
C HIS A 25 13.50 1.49 16.82
N SER A 26 14.61 1.86 17.46
CA SER A 26 14.67 2.09 18.89
C SER A 26 15.10 3.52 19.11
N HIS A 27 14.30 4.30 19.85
CA HIS A 27 14.65 5.66 20.23
C HIS A 27 14.11 5.99 21.63
N GLY A 28 14.63 7.06 22.23
CA GLY A 28 14.21 7.53 23.55
C GLY A 28 15.20 7.21 24.65
N VAL A 29 15.26 8.09 25.65
CA VAL A 29 16.27 8.04 26.71
C VAL A 29 15.72 7.47 28.01
N LEU A 30 14.63 8.07 28.51
CA LEU A 30 13.97 7.68 29.76
C LEU A 30 12.83 6.70 29.53
N GLN A 31 12.15 6.82 28.39
CA GLN A 31 11.07 5.95 27.94
C GLN A 31 11.44 5.45 26.54
N PRO A 32 12.12 4.30 26.43
CA PRO A 32 12.51 3.77 25.13
C PRO A 32 11.26 3.30 24.38
N GLU A 33 11.02 3.90 23.22
CA GLU A 33 10.00 3.46 22.28
C GLU A 33 10.66 2.53 21.26
N ARG A 34 10.01 1.40 20.98
CA ARG A 34 10.49 0.40 20.01
C ARG A 34 9.41 0.12 19.00
N GLN A 35 9.65 0.51 17.75
CA GLN A 35 8.79 0.19 16.63
C GLN A 35 9.43 -0.93 15.82
N SER A 36 8.68 -2.01 15.55
CA SER A 36 9.15 -3.11 14.70
C SER A 36 8.29 -3.24 13.45
N THR A 37 8.93 -3.17 12.29
CA THR A 37 8.30 -3.20 10.98
C THR A 37 8.71 -4.48 10.25
N PRO A 38 7.79 -5.43 9.99
CA PRO A 38 8.11 -6.64 9.22
C PRO A 38 8.54 -6.31 7.78
N LEU A 39 9.65 -6.88 7.31
CA LEU A 39 10.12 -6.68 5.92
C LEU A 39 9.15 -7.29 4.90
N ASP A 40 8.35 -8.27 5.32
CA ASP A 40 7.38 -8.92 4.45
C ASP A 40 6.30 -7.98 3.92
N ASN A 41 5.94 -6.97 4.72
CA ASN A 41 4.94 -5.99 4.36
C ASN A 41 5.51 -4.86 3.49
N VAL A 42 6.82 -4.88 3.20
CA VAL A 42 7.49 -3.86 2.40
C VAL A 42 7.26 -4.11 0.92
N LYS A 43 6.66 -3.12 0.25
CA LYS A 43 6.41 -3.16 -1.19
C LYS A 43 7.55 -2.55 -1.99
N GLN A 44 8.07 -1.41 -1.51
CA GLN A 44 9.10 -0.64 -2.19
C GLN A 44 9.97 0.10 -1.17
N VAL A 45 11.23 0.31 -1.51
CA VAL A 45 12.16 1.17 -0.79
C VAL A 45 12.59 2.31 -1.71
N GLY A 46 12.48 3.55 -1.23
CA GLY A 46 12.96 4.76 -1.89
C GLY A 46 14.00 5.47 -1.04
N MET A 47 14.78 6.36 -1.65
CA MET A 47 15.77 7.17 -0.94
C MET A 47 15.75 8.62 -1.41
N ASP A 48 15.97 9.55 -0.47
CA ASP A 48 16.01 10.98 -0.73
C ASP A 48 17.31 11.62 -0.23
N LEU A 49 17.87 12.48 -1.08
CA LEU A 49 19.09 13.26 -0.88
C LEU A 49 18.75 14.73 -1.16
N ASP A 50 18.00 15.35 -0.24
CA ASP A 50 17.41 16.67 -0.49
C ASP A 50 18.28 17.81 0.02
N THR A 51 19.18 17.53 0.97
CA THR A 51 20.10 18.53 1.51
C THR A 51 21.40 18.56 0.71
N ALA A 52 21.89 19.76 0.37
CA ALA A 52 23.21 19.93 -0.27
C ALA A 52 24.34 19.28 0.55
N TRP A 53 24.28 19.41 1.88
CA TRP A 53 25.15 18.73 2.82
C TRP A 53 24.96 17.20 2.83
N GLY A 54 23.73 16.72 2.64
CA GLY A 54 23.44 15.29 2.53
C GLY A 54 24.08 14.66 1.30
N PHE A 55 24.10 15.38 0.16
CA PHE A 55 24.82 14.95 -1.03
C PHE A 55 26.34 14.92 -0.80
N LEU A 56 26.90 15.97 -0.19
CA LEU A 56 28.35 16.09 0.04
C LEU A 56 28.86 15.05 1.06
N LEU A 57 28.15 14.91 2.19
CA LEU A 57 28.52 14.03 3.30
C LEU A 57 27.89 12.64 3.18
N ARG A 58 27.21 12.35 2.06
CA ARG A 58 26.55 11.09 1.74
C ARG A 58 25.59 10.58 2.81
N TYR A 59 24.84 11.48 3.46
CA TYR A 59 23.73 11.07 4.33
C TYR A 59 22.39 11.51 3.73
N GLY A 60 21.33 10.77 4.04
CA GLY A 60 20.00 11.08 3.53
C GLY A 60 18.92 10.30 4.23
N THR A 61 17.73 10.29 3.64
CA THR A 61 16.55 9.65 4.23
C THR A 61 16.17 8.45 3.37
N VAL A 62 15.84 7.33 4.00
CA VAL A 62 15.32 6.14 3.31
C VAL A 62 13.86 5.95 3.68
N HIS A 63 13.01 5.90 2.65
CA HIS A 63 11.57 5.72 2.77
C HIS A 63 11.19 4.29 2.44
N ILE A 64 10.54 3.61 3.39
CA ILE A 64 10.08 2.24 3.23
C ILE A 64 8.56 2.26 3.13
N TYR A 65 8.05 1.82 1.98
CA TYR A 65 6.62 1.78 1.68
C TYR A 65 6.04 0.43 2.06
N LEU A 66 5.08 0.44 2.98
CA LEU A 66 4.43 -0.76 3.49
C LEU A 66 3.03 -0.90 2.89
N VAL A 67 2.42 -2.08 3.04
CA VAL A 67 1.03 -2.33 2.63
C VAL A 67 0.02 -1.44 3.38
N GLY A 68 0.33 -0.99 4.59
CA GLY A 68 -0.57 -0.23 5.48
C GLY A 68 0.02 1.03 6.10
N GLY A 69 1.09 1.57 5.53
CA GLY A 69 1.75 2.78 6.03
C GLY A 69 3.10 3.00 5.39
N ASP A 70 3.88 3.90 5.97
CA ASP A 70 5.28 4.10 5.61
C ASP A 70 6.14 4.08 6.86
N PHE A 71 7.41 3.80 6.65
CA PHE A 71 8.42 3.84 7.68
C PHE A 71 9.60 4.63 7.14
N ILE A 72 9.97 5.68 7.88
CA ILE A 72 10.99 6.64 7.46
C ILE A 72 12.22 6.44 8.33
N MET A 73 13.36 6.28 7.68
CA MET A 73 14.64 6.29 8.36
C MET A 73 15.37 7.57 7.99
N GLU A 74 15.51 8.47 8.95
CA GLU A 74 16.09 9.80 8.73
C GLU A 74 17.60 9.80 8.97
N ASN A 75 18.32 10.65 8.23
CA ASN A 75 19.75 10.90 8.42
C ASN A 75 20.64 9.64 8.40
N ILE A 76 20.30 8.67 7.56
CA ILE A 76 21.09 7.46 7.36
C ILE A 76 22.37 7.79 6.59
N PRO A 77 23.54 7.33 7.07
CA PRO A 77 24.76 7.32 6.27
C PRO A 77 24.61 6.38 5.07
N ASP A 78 24.98 6.84 3.89
CA ASP A 78 24.88 6.12 2.61
C ASP A 78 23.50 5.51 2.35
N PRO A 79 22.47 6.34 2.09
CA PRO A 79 21.10 5.86 1.88
C PRO A 79 20.98 4.88 0.71
N ARG A 80 21.85 5.01 -0.31
CA ARG A 80 21.91 4.07 -1.45
C ARG A 80 22.31 2.67 -1.01
N ALA A 81 23.39 2.55 -0.26
CA ALA A 81 23.83 1.24 0.25
C ALA A 81 22.78 0.63 1.18
N MET A 82 22.15 1.45 2.03
CA MET A 82 21.07 0.99 2.91
C MET A 82 19.87 0.46 2.12
N LYS A 83 19.47 1.16 1.05
CA LYS A 83 18.41 0.71 0.16
C LYS A 83 18.76 -0.63 -0.50
N ASP A 84 19.94 -0.74 -1.13
CA ASP A 84 20.38 -1.95 -1.83
C ASP A 84 20.44 -3.15 -0.87
N LEU A 85 20.84 -2.92 0.39
CA LEU A 85 20.82 -3.93 1.44
C LEU A 85 19.39 -4.41 1.75
N ILE A 86 18.45 -3.49 1.93
CA ILE A 86 17.06 -3.83 2.24
C ILE A 86 16.41 -4.53 1.06
N ASP A 87 16.61 -4.05 -0.16
CA ASP A 87 16.09 -4.67 -1.38
C ASP A 87 16.64 -6.09 -1.54
N GLY A 88 17.94 -6.31 -1.29
CA GLY A 88 18.54 -7.64 -1.29
C GLY A 88 18.00 -8.58 -0.20
N ILE A 89 17.66 -8.05 0.99
CA ILE A 89 17.00 -8.84 2.02
C ILE A 89 15.56 -9.18 1.61
N ILE A 90 14.82 -8.22 1.05
CA ILE A 90 13.45 -8.44 0.55
C ILE A 90 13.45 -9.51 -0.54
N GLU A 91 14.39 -9.48 -1.47
CA GLU A 91 14.51 -10.49 -2.52
C GLU A 91 14.77 -11.88 -1.94
N LYS A 92 15.67 -11.98 -0.94
CA LYS A 92 15.91 -13.24 -0.21
C LYS A 92 14.68 -13.71 0.56
N ILE A 93 13.93 -12.82 1.20
CA ILE A 93 12.68 -13.17 1.90
C ILE A 93 11.65 -13.69 0.89
N ARG A 94 11.49 -13.01 -0.25
CA ARG A 94 10.57 -13.43 -1.33
C ARG A 94 10.97 -14.78 -1.91
N ALA A 95 12.27 -15.05 -2.06
CA ALA A 95 12.78 -16.35 -2.51
C ALA A 95 12.62 -17.45 -1.44
N SER A 96 12.76 -17.11 -0.16
CA SER A 96 12.66 -18.04 0.97
C SER A 96 11.22 -18.32 1.40
N LYS A 97 10.26 -17.46 1.08
CA LYS A 97 8.85 -17.74 1.35
C LYS A 97 8.46 -19.03 0.62
N PRO A 98 7.97 -20.07 1.33
CA PRO A 98 7.38 -21.21 0.66
C PRO A 98 6.33 -20.68 -0.29
N LYS A 99 6.43 -21.02 -1.59
CA LYS A 99 5.34 -20.75 -2.53
C LYS A 99 4.09 -21.30 -1.85
N GLU A 100 3.12 -20.42 -1.60
CA GLU A 100 1.82 -20.76 -1.01
C GLU A 100 1.39 -22.06 -1.68
N GLN A 101 1.37 -23.17 -0.92
CA GLN A 101 1.06 -24.47 -1.47
C GLN A 101 -0.36 -24.35 -1.98
N LYS A 102 -0.49 -24.19 -3.30
CA LYS A 102 -1.79 -24.21 -3.96
C LYS A 102 -2.45 -25.50 -3.46
N PRO A 103 -3.68 -25.44 -2.94
CA PRO A 103 -4.36 -26.63 -2.45
C PRO A 103 -4.25 -27.72 -3.52
N PRO A 104 -3.97 -28.98 -3.15
CA PRO A 104 -3.78 -30.06 -4.11
C PRO A 104 -4.96 -30.05 -5.06
N MET A 105 -4.64 -29.93 -6.36
CA MET A 105 -5.64 -29.79 -7.41
C MET A 105 -6.50 -31.06 -7.39
N PRO A 106 -7.82 -30.96 -7.13
CA PRO A 106 -8.67 -32.13 -7.26
C PRO A 106 -8.65 -32.58 -8.72
N GLY A 107 -8.46 -33.87 -8.99
CA GLY A 107 -8.42 -34.44 -10.35
C GLY A 107 -9.75 -34.39 -11.13
N ILE A 108 -10.68 -33.53 -10.72
CA ILE A 108 -12.00 -33.33 -11.35
C ILE A 108 -11.96 -32.01 -12.13
N PRO A 109 -12.02 -32.05 -13.48
CA PRO A 109 -11.88 -30.87 -14.35
C PRO A 109 -12.84 -29.71 -14.03
N GLN A 110 -14.07 -30.03 -13.61
CA GLN A 110 -15.08 -29.00 -13.30
C GLN A 110 -14.75 -28.20 -12.02
N VAL A 111 -14.16 -28.84 -11.01
CA VAL A 111 -13.78 -28.17 -9.77
C VAL A 111 -12.54 -27.31 -10.00
N GLU A 112 -11.64 -27.77 -10.87
CA GLU A 112 -10.46 -27.02 -11.29
C GLU A 112 -10.82 -25.69 -11.95
N GLU A 113 -11.78 -25.68 -12.88
CA GLU A 113 -12.25 -24.45 -13.53
C GLU A 113 -12.82 -23.45 -12.52
N VAL A 114 -13.56 -23.92 -11.50
CA VAL A 114 -14.11 -23.06 -10.45
C VAL A 114 -13.00 -22.50 -9.56
N ILE A 115 -12.04 -23.33 -9.15
CA ILE A 115 -10.89 -22.92 -8.33
C ILE A 115 -10.05 -21.86 -9.07
N VAL A 116 -9.77 -22.08 -10.36
CA VAL A 116 -9.02 -21.15 -11.21
C VAL A 116 -9.82 -19.87 -11.48
N GLY A 117 -11.15 -19.97 -11.63
CA GLY A 117 -12.06 -18.83 -11.76
C GLY A 117 -12.11 -17.95 -10.51
N LEU A 118 -12.07 -18.54 -9.32
CA LEU A 118 -12.00 -17.84 -8.04
C LEU A 118 -10.65 -17.15 -7.82
N ALA A 119 -9.55 -17.74 -8.30
CA ALA A 119 -8.21 -17.18 -8.17
C ALA A 119 -7.95 -15.93 -9.04
N LYS A 120 -8.76 -15.70 -10.09
CA LYS A 120 -8.63 -14.50 -10.94
C LYS A 120 -9.17 -13.28 -10.19
N ALA A 121 -8.25 -12.51 -9.62
CA ALA A 121 -8.55 -11.19 -9.06
C ALA A 121 -9.06 -10.26 -10.16
N LYS A 122 -10.19 -9.62 -9.92
CA LYS A 122 -10.74 -8.61 -10.82
C LYS A 122 -10.21 -7.26 -10.38
N GLU A 123 -9.40 -6.62 -11.23
CA GLU A 123 -8.89 -5.27 -10.97
C GLU A 123 -9.81 -4.23 -11.61
N PRO A 124 -10.00 -3.06 -10.97
CA PRO A 124 -10.71 -1.96 -11.60
C PRO A 124 -9.93 -1.48 -12.84
N PRO A 125 -10.61 -1.07 -13.92
CA PRO A 125 -9.92 -0.49 -15.08
C PRO A 125 -9.12 0.74 -14.62
N PRO A 126 -7.85 0.90 -15.00
CA PRO A 126 -7.05 2.04 -14.55
C PRO A 126 -7.65 3.37 -15.06
N LEU A 127 -7.60 4.40 -14.21
CA LEU A 127 -7.92 5.77 -14.61
C LEU A 127 -6.77 6.34 -15.45
N GLU A 128 -7.06 7.38 -16.22
CA GLU A 128 -6.04 8.16 -16.90
C GLU A 128 -5.05 8.71 -15.88
N ASN A 129 -3.76 8.43 -16.09
CA ASN A 129 -2.71 8.86 -15.19
C ASN A 129 -2.04 10.12 -15.76
N ALA A 130 -2.30 11.27 -15.15
CA ALA A 130 -1.74 12.55 -15.59
C ALA A 130 -0.22 12.62 -15.52
N ASP A 131 0.40 11.72 -14.76
CA ASP A 131 1.84 11.67 -14.54
C ASP A 131 2.59 10.80 -15.56
N GLU A 132 1.91 9.97 -16.35
CA GLU A 132 2.57 9.10 -17.33
C GLU A 132 3.36 9.87 -18.39
N LYS A 133 2.92 11.09 -18.71
CA LYS A 133 3.61 11.98 -19.67
C LYS A 133 4.91 12.59 -19.14
N TYR A 134 5.14 12.58 -17.81
CA TYR A 134 6.31 13.20 -17.21
C TYR A 134 7.38 12.15 -16.91
N ILE A 135 8.63 12.48 -17.26
CA ILE A 135 9.80 11.64 -16.97
C ILE A 135 10.07 11.67 -15.46
N LEU A 136 10.33 10.50 -14.88
CA LEU A 136 10.77 10.38 -13.50
C LEU A 136 12.14 11.01 -13.30
N ARG A 137 12.21 12.14 -12.60
CA ARG A 137 13.48 12.82 -12.27
C ARG A 137 14.36 11.97 -11.34
N ARG A 138 13.75 11.21 -10.43
CA ARG A 138 14.41 10.29 -9.49
C ARG A 138 13.64 8.97 -9.46
N PRO A 139 14.03 7.96 -10.27
CA PRO A 139 13.35 6.66 -10.29
C PRO A 139 13.37 5.95 -8.94
N GLU A 140 14.43 6.21 -8.16
CA GLU A 140 14.67 5.62 -6.84
C GLU A 140 14.22 6.53 -5.69
N GLY A 141 13.63 7.69 -5.98
CA GLY A 141 13.19 8.66 -5.00
C GLY A 141 11.81 8.35 -4.39
N ARG A 142 11.33 9.24 -3.53
CA ARG A 142 9.97 9.14 -2.98
C ARG A 142 8.89 9.04 -4.07
N LEU A 143 7.86 8.23 -3.82
CA LEU A 143 6.61 8.29 -4.58
C LEU A 143 5.92 9.63 -4.31
N GLY A 144 5.77 10.43 -5.37
CA GLY A 144 5.15 11.74 -5.34
C GLY A 144 4.80 12.23 -6.75
N PRO A 145 4.19 13.42 -6.87
CA PRO A 145 3.79 14.00 -8.14
C PRO A 145 5.00 14.15 -9.05
N ARG A 146 4.86 13.71 -10.30
CA ARG A 146 5.97 13.80 -11.27
C ARG A 146 6.14 15.21 -11.84
N ARG A 147 5.08 16.03 -11.75
CA ARG A 147 5.09 17.43 -12.20
C ARG A 147 5.73 18.34 -11.15
N THR A 148 6.61 19.24 -11.59
CA THR A 148 7.11 20.35 -10.76
C THR A 148 6.17 21.56 -10.81
N PHE A 149 6.09 22.29 -9.71
CA PHE A 149 5.26 23.50 -9.57
C PHE A 149 6.15 24.74 -9.29
N GLY A 150 5.57 25.94 -9.22
CA GLY A 150 6.35 27.16 -8.97
C GLY A 150 7.02 27.80 -10.19
N GLY A 151 6.49 27.53 -11.39
CA GLY A 151 6.90 28.18 -12.63
C GLY A 151 8.40 28.01 -12.93
N ILE A 152 9.14 29.12 -12.93
CA ILE A 152 10.59 29.14 -13.26
C ILE A 152 11.42 28.36 -12.23
N LEU A 153 10.98 28.32 -10.97
CA LEU A 153 11.76 27.71 -9.88
C LEU A 153 11.68 26.17 -9.85
N HIS A 154 10.77 25.56 -10.62
CA HIS A 154 10.60 24.10 -10.71
C HIS A 154 10.63 23.40 -9.34
N ILE A 155 9.90 23.96 -8.38
CA ILE A 155 9.86 23.50 -7.00
C ILE A 155 9.07 22.19 -6.95
N PRO A 156 9.61 21.11 -6.37
CA PRO A 156 8.85 19.89 -6.17
C PRO A 156 7.70 20.13 -5.18
N CYS A 157 6.54 19.53 -5.46
CA CYS A 157 5.50 19.38 -4.46
C CYS A 157 5.86 18.19 -3.58
N GLU A 158 6.00 18.41 -2.27
CA GLU A 158 6.33 17.35 -1.33
C GLU A 158 5.09 16.55 -0.92
N VAL A 159 4.31 16.06 -1.88
CA VAL A 159 3.22 15.12 -1.59
C VAL A 159 3.78 13.71 -1.53
N ARG A 160 3.31 12.91 -0.57
CA ARG A 160 3.70 11.51 -0.44
C ARG A 160 2.55 10.64 -0.91
N TYR A 161 2.80 9.79 -1.91
CA TYR A 161 1.83 8.81 -2.38
C TYR A 161 1.92 7.49 -1.61
N LEU A 162 0.74 6.90 -1.37
CA LEU A 162 0.59 5.54 -0.87
C LEU A 162 0.91 4.55 -2.00
N SER A 163 1.17 3.29 -1.64
CA SER A 163 1.42 2.25 -2.64
C SER A 163 0.26 2.12 -3.64
N GLY A 164 0.56 2.18 -4.94
CA GLY A 164 -0.42 2.10 -6.03
C GLY A 164 -1.30 3.35 -6.16
N GLU A 165 -0.93 4.44 -5.49
CA GLU A 165 -1.54 5.75 -5.68
C GLU A 165 -0.86 6.47 -6.85
N TYR A 166 -1.66 7.09 -7.72
CA TYR A 166 -1.17 7.89 -8.83
C TYR A 166 -2.09 9.08 -9.09
N THR A 167 -1.55 10.08 -9.78
CA THR A 167 -2.28 11.32 -10.06
C THR A 167 -3.19 11.15 -11.26
N VAL A 168 -4.47 11.43 -11.07
CA VAL A 168 -5.45 11.45 -12.15
C VAL A 168 -5.45 12.80 -12.84
N LYS A 169 -5.47 13.91 -12.07
CA LYS A 169 -5.49 15.25 -12.64
C LYS A 169 -4.95 16.31 -11.70
N TYR A 170 -4.30 17.31 -12.29
CA TYR A 170 -3.88 18.54 -11.62
C TYR A 170 -4.87 19.65 -11.93
N ILE A 171 -5.33 20.34 -10.89
CA ILE A 171 -6.23 21.50 -10.99
C ILE A 171 -5.50 22.69 -10.37
N GLN A 172 -5.56 23.84 -11.02
CA GLN A 172 -5.00 25.09 -10.52
C GLN A 172 -6.12 26.12 -10.35
N ARG A 173 -5.85 27.18 -9.60
CA ARG A 173 -6.75 28.34 -9.58
C ARG A 173 -6.85 28.97 -10.96
N SER A 174 -7.99 29.58 -11.25
CA SER A 174 -8.22 30.21 -12.55
C SER A 174 -7.20 31.29 -12.85
N ARG A 175 -6.77 31.34 -14.13
CA ARG A 175 -5.90 32.41 -14.65
C ARG A 175 -6.51 33.80 -14.44
N TYR A 176 -7.83 33.90 -14.36
CA TYR A 176 -8.51 35.15 -14.06
C TYR A 176 -8.10 35.75 -12.70
N VAL A 177 -7.95 34.91 -11.67
CA VAL A 177 -7.53 35.37 -10.33
C VAL A 177 -6.15 36.01 -10.41
N PHE A 178 -5.25 35.37 -11.14
CA PHE A 178 -3.90 35.87 -11.39
C PHE A 178 -3.94 37.22 -12.10
N TYR A 179 -4.64 37.32 -13.24
CA TYR A 179 -4.74 38.58 -13.98
C TYR A 179 -5.38 39.70 -13.15
N ARG A 180 -6.44 39.42 -12.40
CA ARG A 180 -7.11 40.41 -11.55
C ARG A 180 -6.17 40.94 -10.46
N GLN A 181 -5.38 40.07 -9.83
CA GLN A 181 -4.48 40.47 -8.75
C GLN A 181 -3.24 41.19 -9.27
N ILE A 182 -2.69 40.76 -10.41
CA ILE A 182 -1.48 41.37 -11.00
C ILE A 182 -1.77 42.69 -11.73
N LEU A 183 -3.03 42.93 -12.16
CA LEU A 183 -3.43 44.15 -12.86
C LEU A 183 -3.17 45.41 -12.01
N VAL A 184 -3.50 45.39 -10.72
CA VAL A 184 -3.34 46.54 -9.81
C VAL A 184 -1.88 46.99 -9.68
N PRO A 185 -0.92 46.11 -9.31
CA PRO A 185 0.48 46.53 -9.22
C PRO A 185 1.09 46.85 -10.58
N ILE A 186 0.66 46.20 -11.67
CA ILE A 186 1.13 46.57 -13.02
C ILE A 186 0.65 47.97 -13.40
N LEU A 187 -0.63 48.30 -13.19
CA LEU A 187 -1.15 49.64 -13.47
C LEU A 187 -0.46 50.70 -12.59
N ALA A 188 -0.25 50.39 -11.30
CA ALA A 188 0.49 51.28 -10.41
C ALA A 188 1.93 51.49 -10.90
N LEU A 189 2.62 50.44 -11.37
CA LEU A 189 3.96 50.54 -11.94
C LEU A 189 3.96 51.36 -13.25
N CYS A 190 3.00 51.12 -14.14
CA CYS A 190 2.84 51.88 -15.39
C CYS A 190 2.56 53.37 -15.16
N ILE A 191 1.96 53.76 -14.03
CA ILE A 191 1.70 55.16 -13.67
C ILE A 191 2.89 55.77 -12.93
N LEU A 192 3.43 55.07 -11.93
CA LEU A 192 4.48 55.59 -11.06
C LEU A 192 5.84 55.70 -11.74
N LEU A 193 6.15 54.79 -12.68
CA LEU A 193 7.40 54.80 -13.42
C LEU A 193 7.55 56.09 -14.24
N PRO A 194 6.65 56.47 -15.17
CA PRO A 194 6.77 57.73 -15.90
C PRO A 194 6.65 58.96 -14.98
N LEU A 195 5.82 58.90 -13.95
CA LEU A 195 5.69 59.98 -12.97
C LEU A 195 7.00 60.25 -12.21
N SER A 196 7.78 59.20 -11.92
CA SER A 196 9.08 59.32 -11.24
C SER A 196 10.10 60.13 -12.03
N PHE A 197 10.02 60.07 -13.37
CA PHE A 197 10.87 60.84 -14.30
C PHE A 197 10.29 62.22 -14.64
N TYR A 198 8.95 62.34 -14.71
CA TYR A 198 8.27 63.59 -15.09
C TYR A 198 8.33 64.67 -14.00
N ILE A 199 8.18 64.31 -12.73
CA ILE A 199 8.15 65.32 -11.65
C ILE A 199 9.50 66.06 -11.50
N PRO A 200 10.67 65.39 -11.50
CA PRO A 200 11.95 66.08 -11.50
C PRO A 200 12.20 66.95 -12.74
N SER A 201 11.62 66.61 -13.90
CA SER A 201 11.83 67.38 -15.14
C SER A 201 11.07 68.70 -15.19
N THR A 202 10.00 68.86 -14.41
CA THR A 202 9.20 70.10 -14.33
C THR A 202 9.80 71.17 -13.40
N SER A 203 11.00 70.95 -12.86
CA SER A 203 11.76 71.91 -12.04
C SER A 203 10.98 72.48 -10.84
N THR A 204 10.16 71.66 -10.19
CA THR A 204 9.43 72.08 -8.98
C THR A 204 10.43 72.34 -7.84
N PRO A 205 10.41 73.52 -7.17
CA PRO A 205 11.45 73.93 -6.23
C PRO A 205 11.71 72.95 -5.09
N PHE A 206 10.65 72.29 -4.61
CA PHE A 206 10.68 71.30 -3.53
C PHE A 206 11.39 69.99 -3.92
N VAL A 207 11.25 69.55 -5.16
CA VAL A 207 11.86 68.30 -5.65
C VAL A 207 13.30 68.54 -6.06
N SER A 208 13.61 69.72 -6.59
CA SER A 208 14.99 70.08 -6.96
C SER A 208 15.95 70.13 -5.77
N SER A 209 15.49 70.51 -4.58
CA SER A 209 16.34 70.53 -3.37
C SER A 209 16.54 69.15 -2.73
N HIS A 210 15.69 68.17 -3.05
CA HIS A 210 15.65 66.85 -2.42
C HIS A 210 15.73 65.69 -3.44
N LEU A 211 16.43 65.90 -4.56
CA LEU A 211 16.46 64.96 -5.68
C LEU A 211 16.94 63.56 -5.28
N THR A 212 17.95 63.45 -4.42
CA THR A 212 18.46 62.15 -3.95
C THR A 212 17.41 61.38 -3.15
N GLN A 213 16.67 62.06 -2.26
CA GLN A 213 15.62 61.44 -1.45
C GLN A 213 14.44 61.01 -2.32
N TRP A 214 14.10 61.79 -3.35
CA TRP A 214 13.07 61.42 -4.33
C TRP A 214 13.39 60.08 -5.02
N TRP A 215 14.60 59.93 -5.57
CA TRP A 215 15.00 58.67 -6.23
C TRP A 215 15.01 57.48 -5.28
N ILE A 216 15.43 57.66 -4.03
CA ILE A 216 15.39 56.60 -3.02
C ILE A 216 13.94 56.18 -2.74
N ILE A 217 13.04 57.13 -2.50
CA ILE A 217 11.62 56.85 -2.20
C ILE A 217 10.95 56.20 -3.41
N MET A 218 11.09 56.76 -4.61
CA MET A 218 10.49 56.17 -5.82
C MET A 218 11.11 54.81 -6.16
N GLY A 219 12.43 54.66 -6.02
CA GLY A 219 13.14 53.41 -6.25
C GLY A 219 12.70 52.29 -5.29
N THR A 220 12.53 52.61 -4.01
CA THR A 220 12.00 51.65 -3.02
C THR A 220 10.55 51.25 -3.31
N ILE A 221 9.68 52.21 -3.67
CA ILE A 221 8.28 51.92 -4.07
C ILE A 221 8.23 51.01 -5.30
N ILE A 222 9.00 51.32 -6.34
CA ILE A 222 9.05 50.51 -7.57
C ILE A 222 9.56 49.10 -7.25
N THR A 223 10.62 48.99 -6.43
CA THR A 223 11.17 47.69 -6.02
C THR A 223 10.14 46.85 -5.26
N LEU A 224 9.39 47.46 -4.32
CA LEU A 224 8.31 46.79 -3.61
C LEU A 224 7.17 46.35 -4.53
N LEU A 225 6.82 47.16 -5.54
CA LEU A 225 5.83 46.79 -6.55
C LEU A 225 6.28 45.58 -7.38
N VAL A 226 7.52 45.57 -7.87
CA VAL A 226 8.06 44.42 -8.61
C VAL A 226 8.10 43.17 -7.72
N LEU A 227 8.51 43.31 -6.46
CA LEU A 227 8.52 42.21 -5.50
C LEU A 227 7.10 41.68 -5.22
N SER A 228 6.11 42.57 -5.12
CA SER A 228 4.70 42.18 -4.95
C SER A 228 4.18 41.37 -6.14
N ILE A 229 4.57 41.73 -7.37
CA ILE A 229 4.24 40.98 -8.58
C ILE A 229 4.84 39.59 -8.54
N GLY A 230 6.11 39.48 -8.13
CA GLY A 230 6.79 38.20 -7.91
C GLY A 230 6.04 37.32 -6.91
N ILE A 231 5.63 37.88 -5.77
CA ILE A 231 4.89 37.14 -4.73
C ILE A 231 3.51 36.66 -5.24
N ILE A 232 2.78 37.50 -5.96
CA ILE A 232 1.47 37.13 -6.55
C ILE A 232 1.66 35.98 -7.54
N PHE A 233 2.68 36.06 -8.39
CA PHE A 233 3.01 35.02 -9.35
C PHE A 233 3.38 33.71 -8.66
N THR A 234 4.25 33.73 -7.63
CA THR A 234 4.65 32.52 -6.92
C THR A 234 3.47 31.87 -6.22
N ASN A 235 2.66 32.64 -5.48
CA ASN A 235 1.48 32.11 -4.80
C ASN A 235 0.50 31.47 -5.80
N TYR A 236 0.26 32.10 -6.95
CA TYR A 236 -0.60 31.53 -8.00
C TYR A 236 -0.02 30.26 -8.62
N ALA A 237 1.30 30.24 -8.90
CA ALA A 237 1.96 29.10 -9.52
C ALA A 237 2.06 27.87 -8.60
N ASP A 238 2.06 28.10 -7.29
CA ASP A 238 2.19 27.09 -6.26
C ASP A 238 0.85 26.57 -5.71
N ASP A 239 -0.23 27.35 -5.78
CA ASP A 239 -1.58 26.92 -5.39
C ASP A 239 -2.11 25.84 -6.35
N VAL A 240 -2.14 24.59 -5.90
CA VAL A 240 -2.50 23.43 -6.72
C VAL A 240 -3.37 22.46 -5.94
N TYR A 241 -4.41 21.97 -6.61
CA TYR A 241 -5.20 20.83 -6.15
C TYR A 241 -4.83 19.59 -6.97
N ILE A 242 -4.48 18.51 -6.28
CA ILE A 242 -4.06 17.26 -6.90
C ILE A 242 -5.15 16.23 -6.66
N LEU A 243 -5.77 15.72 -7.73
CA LEU A 243 -6.70 14.60 -7.68
C LEU A 243 -5.94 13.32 -7.93
N SER A 244 -5.82 12.46 -6.90
CA SER A 244 -5.27 11.11 -7.02
C SER A 244 -6.40 10.08 -7.21
N ASN A 245 -6.07 8.81 -7.40
CA ASN A 245 -7.06 7.73 -7.44
C ASN A 245 -7.66 7.38 -6.06
N LYS A 246 -7.03 7.80 -4.95
CA LYS A 246 -7.46 7.46 -3.57
C LYS A 246 -7.88 8.67 -2.74
N ARG A 247 -7.23 9.82 -2.94
CA ARG A 247 -7.47 11.04 -2.18
C ARG A 247 -7.19 12.28 -3.02
N MET A 248 -7.74 13.38 -2.57
CA MET A 248 -7.48 14.72 -3.09
C MET A 248 -6.56 15.47 -2.13
N PHE A 249 -5.60 16.20 -2.70
CA PHE A 249 -4.71 17.09 -1.96
C PHE A 249 -5.03 18.55 -2.31
N ASP A 250 -5.14 19.39 -1.29
CA ASP A 250 -5.17 20.85 -1.40
C ASP A 250 -3.87 21.39 -0.80
N ILE A 251 -3.06 22.00 -1.67
CA ILE A 251 -1.72 22.47 -1.34
C ILE A 251 -1.71 23.98 -1.55
N GLN A 252 -1.56 24.70 -0.44
CA GLN A 252 -1.52 26.15 -0.44
C GLN A 252 -0.18 26.58 0.12
N ARG A 253 0.67 27.13 -0.75
CA ARG A 253 1.96 27.69 -0.35
C ARG A 253 1.83 29.20 -0.29
N ARG A 254 2.03 29.74 0.90
CA ARG A 254 2.09 31.18 1.11
C ARG A 254 3.54 31.58 1.28
N PHE A 255 4.05 32.33 0.31
CA PHE A 255 5.44 32.79 0.22
C PHE A 255 6.43 31.63 0.01
N ILE A 256 6.80 31.38 -1.25
CA ILE A 256 7.91 30.56 -1.84
C ILE A 256 8.38 29.30 -1.07
N PHE A 257 8.62 29.37 0.24
CA PHE A 257 9.03 28.27 1.11
C PHE A 257 8.54 28.33 2.58
N PHE A 258 8.05 29.45 3.12
CA PHE A 258 7.92 29.58 4.59
C PHE A 258 6.65 28.95 5.17
N PHE A 259 5.55 28.94 4.43
CA PHE A 259 4.28 28.43 4.93
C PHE A 259 3.61 27.57 3.88
N GLU A 260 3.65 26.25 4.10
CA GLU A 260 2.93 25.28 3.29
C GLU A 260 1.80 24.67 4.13
N ASN A 261 0.56 24.86 3.69
CA ASN A 261 -0.60 24.20 4.26
C ASN A 261 -1.00 23.04 3.36
N HIS A 262 -0.93 21.83 3.92
CA HIS A 262 -1.36 20.59 3.27
C HIS A 262 -2.70 20.15 3.84
N ARG A 263 -3.66 19.86 2.98
CA ARG A 263 -4.93 19.23 3.36
C ARG A 263 -5.16 18.01 2.50
N GLU A 264 -5.33 16.86 3.15
CA GLU A 264 -5.61 15.59 2.48
C GLU A 264 -7.08 15.21 2.70
N LEU A 265 -7.77 14.82 1.63
CA LEU A 265 -9.17 14.42 1.67
C LEU A 265 -9.38 13.10 0.93
N GLU A 266 -9.72 12.04 1.66
CA GLU A 266 -10.12 10.77 1.06
C GLU A 266 -11.51 10.86 0.41
N TYR A 267 -11.69 10.24 -0.77
CA TYR A 267 -12.97 10.28 -1.49
C TYR A 267 -14.14 9.67 -0.71
N LYS A 268 -13.84 8.73 0.21
CA LYS A 268 -14.83 8.11 1.11
C LYS A 268 -15.49 9.11 2.05
N ASN A 269 -14.78 10.16 2.44
CA ASN A 269 -15.27 11.17 3.40
C ASN A 269 -16.12 12.25 2.73
N ILE A 270 -16.16 12.30 1.39
CA ILE A 270 -16.92 13.28 0.62
C ILE A 270 -18.41 12.92 0.60
N LYS A 271 -19.24 13.76 1.20
CA LYS A 271 -20.70 13.62 1.18
C LYS A 271 -21.26 14.10 -0.15
N ASP A 272 -21.10 15.40 -0.39
CA ASP A 272 -21.71 16.10 -1.52
C ASP A 272 -20.74 17.14 -2.08
N ILE A 273 -20.93 17.50 -3.35
CA ILE A 273 -20.11 18.48 -4.05
C ILE A 273 -21.05 19.48 -4.72
N LYS A 274 -20.89 20.76 -4.42
CA LYS A 274 -21.73 21.85 -4.94
C LYS A 274 -20.86 22.83 -5.71
N VAL A 275 -21.34 23.27 -6.86
CA VAL A 275 -20.69 24.31 -7.67
C VAL A 275 -21.52 25.58 -7.59
N ILE A 276 -20.88 26.71 -7.25
CA ILE A 276 -21.52 28.02 -7.23
C ILE A 276 -20.79 28.94 -8.19
N VAL A 277 -21.54 29.49 -9.15
CA VAL A 277 -21.07 30.49 -10.10
C VAL A 277 -21.88 31.78 -9.86
N PRO A 278 -21.39 32.72 -9.03
CA PRO A 278 -22.20 33.85 -8.59
C PRO A 278 -22.45 34.92 -9.66
N ASN A 279 -21.50 35.16 -10.58
CA ASN A 279 -21.58 36.30 -11.53
C ASN A 279 -21.78 35.87 -13.00
N VAL A 280 -22.44 36.71 -13.80
CA VAL A 280 -22.59 36.49 -15.26
C VAL A 280 -21.23 36.42 -15.96
N LEU A 281 -20.27 37.29 -15.58
CA LEU A 281 -18.92 37.26 -16.11
C LEU A 281 -18.17 35.97 -15.78
N GLN A 282 -18.39 35.43 -14.58
CA GLN A 282 -17.79 34.16 -14.18
C GLN A 282 -18.42 32.99 -14.93
N ARG A 283 -19.73 33.03 -15.20
CA ARG A 283 -20.39 32.06 -16.08
C ARG A 283 -19.88 32.14 -17.52
N LEU A 284 -19.60 33.35 -18.03
CA LEU A 284 -19.05 33.55 -19.37
C LEU A 284 -17.62 33.01 -19.50
N LEU A 285 -16.79 33.23 -18.49
CA LEU A 285 -15.42 32.72 -18.44
C LEU A 285 -15.35 31.24 -18.00
N ASP A 286 -16.49 30.64 -17.65
CA ASP A 286 -16.63 29.30 -17.07
C ASP A 286 -15.74 29.07 -15.83
N ILE A 287 -15.89 29.98 -14.86
CA ILE A 287 -15.14 29.98 -13.60
C ILE A 287 -16.12 29.93 -12.44
N GLY A 288 -15.83 29.16 -11.40
CA GLY A 288 -16.67 29.11 -10.21
C GLY A 288 -15.98 28.53 -8.99
N ASP A 289 -16.70 28.55 -7.88
CA ASP A 289 -16.25 27.97 -6.62
C ASP A 289 -16.83 26.57 -6.46
N VAL A 290 -16.00 25.60 -6.09
CA VAL A 290 -16.43 24.22 -5.82
C VAL A 290 -16.39 23.97 -4.31
N TYR A 291 -17.52 23.64 -3.74
CA TYR A 291 -17.70 23.30 -2.33
C TYR A 291 -17.75 21.79 -2.19
N VAL A 292 -16.86 21.24 -1.38
CA VAL A 292 -16.79 19.82 -1.06
C VAL A 292 -17.21 19.65 0.39
N ASP A 293 -18.39 19.06 0.60
CA ASP A 293 -18.96 18.82 1.92
C ASP A 293 -18.37 17.53 2.50
N ILE A 294 -17.69 17.64 3.64
CA ILE A 294 -16.95 16.54 4.27
C ILE A 294 -17.76 15.97 5.44
N SER A 295 -17.65 14.65 5.64
CA SER A 295 -18.23 13.97 6.80
C SER A 295 -17.53 14.39 8.10
N GLY A 296 -18.23 15.16 8.94
CA GLY A 296 -17.76 15.49 10.29
C GLY A 296 -16.68 16.58 10.35
N ALA A 297 -16.44 17.29 9.25
CA ALA A 297 -15.43 18.36 9.14
C ALA A 297 -16.04 19.59 8.43
N PRO A 298 -15.44 20.79 8.54
CA PRO A 298 -15.89 21.96 7.80
C PRO A 298 -15.77 21.73 6.28
N THR A 299 -16.59 22.45 5.51
CA THR A 299 -16.62 22.35 4.05
C THR A 299 -15.31 22.84 3.45
N LEU A 300 -14.76 22.06 2.50
CA LEU A 300 -13.56 22.44 1.77
C LEU A 300 -13.97 23.22 0.52
N ILE A 301 -13.41 24.41 0.36
CA ILE A 301 -13.74 25.31 -0.75
C ILE A 301 -12.56 25.34 -1.70
N LEU A 302 -12.81 25.02 -2.97
CA LEU A 302 -11.88 25.25 -4.08
C LEU A 302 -12.27 26.58 -4.74
N PRO A 303 -11.65 27.71 -4.35
CA PRO A 303 -12.00 29.00 -4.89
C PRO A 303 -11.61 29.15 -6.36
N THR A 304 -12.57 29.63 -7.14
CA THR A 304 -12.42 30.25 -8.47
C THR A 304 -11.58 29.38 -9.40
N VAL A 305 -12.08 28.17 -9.66
CA VAL A 305 -11.47 27.13 -10.50
C VAL A 305 -12.00 27.26 -11.93
N ASP A 306 -11.14 26.98 -12.91
CA ASP A 306 -11.53 26.91 -14.33
C ASP A 306 -12.38 25.67 -14.59
N HIS A 307 -13.48 25.82 -15.33
CA HIS A 307 -14.43 24.76 -15.68
C HIS A 307 -14.94 23.99 -14.44
N PRO A 308 -15.64 24.64 -13.50
CA PRO A 308 -16.00 24.04 -12.22
C PRO A 308 -16.93 22.82 -12.36
N PHE A 309 -17.79 22.78 -13.38
CA PHE A 309 -18.65 21.62 -13.68
C PHE A 309 -17.84 20.41 -14.12
N PHE A 310 -16.82 20.61 -14.97
CA PHE A 310 -15.91 19.55 -15.37
C PHE A 310 -15.14 18.98 -14.16
N VAL A 311 -14.73 19.85 -13.23
CA VAL A 311 -14.07 19.43 -11.99
C VAL A 311 -15.01 18.60 -11.12
N LEU A 312 -16.27 19.02 -10.97
CA LEU A 312 -17.30 18.25 -10.27
C LEU A 312 -17.49 16.86 -10.90
N ASP A 313 -17.64 16.80 -12.23
CA ASP A 313 -17.79 15.53 -12.95
C ASP A 313 -16.57 14.63 -12.77
N LYS A 314 -15.36 15.21 -12.84
CA LYS A 314 -14.11 14.45 -12.65
C LYS A 314 -13.97 13.92 -11.22
N ILE A 315 -14.34 14.70 -10.20
CA ILE A 315 -14.32 14.22 -8.82
C ILE A 315 -15.35 13.11 -8.62
N ASN A 316 -16.55 13.25 -9.20
CA ASN A 316 -17.57 12.20 -9.16
C ASN A 316 -17.13 10.92 -9.88
N GLU A 317 -16.50 11.04 -11.05
CA GLU A 317 -15.90 9.92 -11.77
C GLU A 317 -14.89 9.17 -10.89
N ILE A 318 -13.94 9.89 -10.29
CA ILE A 318 -12.94 9.30 -9.39
C ILE A 318 -13.61 8.67 -8.16
N LYS A 319 -14.62 9.32 -7.57
CA LYS A 319 -15.39 8.79 -6.44
C LYS A 319 -16.06 7.45 -6.80
N THR A 320 -16.69 7.35 -7.98
CA THR A 320 -17.31 6.09 -8.43
C THR A 320 -16.27 5.02 -8.70
N HIS A 321 -15.10 5.39 -9.23
CA HIS A 321 -14.00 4.47 -9.48
C HIS A 321 -13.40 3.94 -8.18
N ALA A 322 -13.13 4.82 -7.21
CA ALA A 322 -12.64 4.46 -5.89
C ALA A 322 -13.62 3.52 -5.17
N ALA A 323 -14.93 3.80 -5.23
CA ALA A 323 -15.95 2.91 -4.67
C ALA A 323 -15.97 1.53 -5.36
N LYS A 324 -15.82 1.48 -6.69
CA LYS A 324 -15.70 0.20 -7.43
C LYS A 324 -14.42 -0.54 -7.06
N ALA A 325 -13.30 0.17 -6.92
CA ALA A 325 -12.02 -0.41 -6.53
C ALA A 325 -12.07 -1.03 -5.12
N GLU A 326 -12.71 -0.35 -4.16
CA GLU A 326 -12.95 -0.90 -2.83
C GLU A 326 -13.90 -2.10 -2.85
N GLY A 327 -14.97 -2.05 -3.66
CA GLY A 327 -15.88 -3.18 -3.84
C GLY A 327 -15.17 -4.41 -4.41
N LEU A 328 -14.39 -4.24 -5.48
CA LEU A 328 -13.60 -5.31 -6.08
C LEU A 328 -12.53 -5.85 -5.13
N LYS A 329 -11.92 -4.99 -4.30
CA LYS A 329 -10.98 -5.45 -3.27
C LYS A 329 -11.67 -6.38 -2.27
N LYS A 330 -12.86 -6.01 -1.77
CA LYS A 330 -13.66 -6.86 -0.89
C LYS A 330 -14.06 -8.17 -1.58
N ASP A 331 -14.49 -8.13 -2.84
CA ASP A 331 -14.84 -9.34 -3.61
C ASP A 331 -13.63 -10.25 -3.81
N ASN A 332 -12.45 -9.69 -4.09
CA ASN A 332 -11.22 -10.45 -4.24
C ASN A 332 -10.76 -11.06 -2.90
N ASP A 333 -10.89 -10.31 -1.80
CA ASP A 333 -10.60 -10.81 -0.46
C ASP A 333 -11.55 -11.98 -0.10
N LEU A 334 -12.86 -11.85 -0.38
CA LEU A 334 -13.85 -12.92 -0.20
C LEU A 334 -13.56 -14.14 -1.09
N LYS A 335 -13.19 -13.95 -2.36
CA LYS A 335 -12.81 -15.04 -3.25
C LYS A 335 -11.60 -15.80 -2.73
N LYS A 336 -10.63 -15.09 -2.13
CA LYS A 336 -9.46 -15.71 -1.52
C LYS A 336 -9.87 -16.57 -0.31
N GLU A 337 -10.71 -16.03 0.57
CA GLU A 337 -11.26 -16.79 1.71
C GLU A 337 -12.03 -18.03 1.26
N LEU A 338 -12.88 -17.89 0.22
CA LEU A 338 -13.61 -19.02 -0.36
C LEU A 338 -12.67 -20.05 -0.96
N HIS A 339 -11.65 -19.62 -1.71
CA HIS A 339 -10.64 -20.50 -2.28
C HIS A 339 -9.92 -21.32 -1.20
N ASP A 340 -9.52 -20.68 -0.11
CA ASP A 340 -8.87 -21.33 1.03
C ASP A 340 -9.82 -22.30 1.75
N TRP A 341 -11.09 -21.91 1.90
CA TRP A 341 -12.13 -22.76 2.48
C TRP A 341 -12.41 -23.98 1.61
N PHE A 342 -12.63 -23.80 0.30
CA PHE A 342 -12.85 -24.89 -0.65
C PHE A 342 -11.65 -25.83 -0.70
N GLY A 343 -10.42 -25.29 -0.69
CA GLY A 343 -9.21 -26.09 -0.62
C GLY A 343 -9.22 -27.02 0.59
N LYS A 344 -9.48 -26.48 1.79
CA LYS A 344 -9.54 -27.26 3.04
C LYS A 344 -10.67 -28.31 3.05
N VAL A 345 -11.84 -27.94 2.56
CA VAL A 345 -13.01 -28.82 2.53
C VAL A 345 -12.79 -29.96 1.53
N VAL A 346 -12.31 -29.66 0.33
CA VAL A 346 -11.98 -30.69 -0.68
C VAL A 346 -10.89 -31.63 -0.15
N THR A 347 -9.82 -31.12 0.47
CA THR A 347 -8.82 -32.01 1.10
C THR A 347 -9.45 -32.90 2.17
N SER A 348 -10.29 -32.35 3.05
CA SER A 348 -10.93 -33.14 4.09
C SER A 348 -11.91 -34.18 3.54
N LEU A 349 -12.57 -33.88 2.42
CA LEU A 349 -13.46 -34.81 1.70
C LEU A 349 -12.67 -35.90 1.00
N VAL A 350 -11.54 -35.58 0.37
CA VAL A 350 -10.66 -36.58 -0.25
C VAL A 350 -10.09 -37.50 0.83
N ASP A 351 -9.61 -36.95 1.95
CA ASP A 351 -9.09 -37.73 3.07
C ASP A 351 -10.16 -38.64 3.67
N SER A 352 -11.39 -38.14 3.83
CA SER A 352 -12.51 -38.96 4.35
C SER A 352 -12.98 -40.03 3.36
N THR A 353 -12.96 -39.74 2.05
CA THR A 353 -13.35 -40.70 1.00
C THR A 353 -12.27 -41.78 0.79
N GLN A 354 -11.01 -41.47 1.06
CA GLN A 354 -9.93 -42.46 1.03
C GLN A 354 -10.00 -43.47 2.19
N MET A 355 -10.71 -43.16 3.28
CA MET A 355 -10.87 -44.11 4.36
C MET A 355 -11.81 -45.25 3.96
N LYS A 356 -11.26 -46.45 3.85
CA LYS A 356 -12.00 -47.67 3.53
C LYS A 356 -12.29 -48.45 4.82
N GLY A 357 -13.42 -49.14 4.87
CA GLY A 357 -13.74 -50.05 5.98
C GLY A 357 -12.82 -51.27 5.95
N ALA A 358 -12.37 -51.71 7.12
CA ALA A 358 -11.58 -52.92 7.28
C ALA A 358 -12.39 -54.13 6.75
N PRO A 359 -11.83 -54.91 5.81
CA PRO A 359 -12.49 -56.13 5.34
C PRO A 359 -12.66 -57.13 6.49
N ASN A 360 -13.65 -58.00 6.36
CA ASN A 360 -13.78 -59.15 7.25
C ASN A 360 -12.86 -60.28 6.75
N LEU A 361 -11.81 -60.54 7.52
CA LEU A 361 -10.78 -61.55 7.28
C LEU A 361 -10.94 -62.77 8.21
N GLU A 362 -11.94 -62.78 9.10
CA GLU A 362 -12.17 -63.89 10.03
C GLU A 362 -12.53 -65.19 9.28
N ASN A 363 -11.97 -66.31 9.72
CA ASN A 363 -12.13 -67.65 9.13
C ASN A 363 -11.55 -67.84 7.71
N MET A 364 -10.84 -66.86 7.15
CA MET A 364 -10.13 -66.99 5.88
C MET A 364 -8.76 -67.63 6.07
N ASP A 365 -8.22 -68.23 4.99
CA ASP A 365 -6.82 -68.65 4.93
C ASP A 365 -5.88 -67.43 4.87
N LEU A 366 -4.65 -67.54 5.36
CA LEU A 366 -3.71 -66.42 5.42
C LEU A 366 -3.46 -65.81 4.02
N LEU A 367 -3.31 -66.64 3.01
CA LEU A 367 -3.08 -66.21 1.62
C LEU A 367 -4.31 -65.49 1.03
N GLU A 368 -5.51 -65.99 1.32
CA GLU A 368 -6.76 -65.36 0.89
C GLU A 368 -6.99 -64.02 1.61
N ALA A 369 -6.73 -63.98 2.93
CA ALA A 369 -6.83 -62.77 3.73
C ALA A 369 -5.85 -61.69 3.27
N MET A 370 -4.61 -62.07 2.94
CA MET A 370 -3.63 -61.16 2.35
C MET A 370 -4.07 -60.66 0.97
N GLY A 371 -4.65 -61.51 0.12
CA GLY A 371 -5.17 -61.12 -1.19
C GLY A 371 -6.28 -60.07 -1.09
N VAL A 372 -7.31 -60.33 -0.28
CA VAL A 372 -8.46 -59.43 -0.07
C VAL A 372 -8.04 -58.10 0.56
N ALA A 373 -7.15 -58.14 1.55
CA ALA A 373 -6.62 -56.94 2.17
C ALA A 373 -5.79 -56.10 1.18
N ASN A 374 -4.94 -56.72 0.36
CA ASN A 374 -4.08 -56.04 -0.59
C ASN A 374 -4.87 -55.42 -1.76
N GLU A 375 -5.95 -56.06 -2.24
CA GLU A 375 -6.87 -55.49 -3.23
C GLU A 375 -7.54 -54.18 -2.73
N LEU A 376 -7.80 -54.11 -1.43
CA LEU A 376 -8.35 -52.91 -0.80
C LEU A 376 -7.26 -51.89 -0.42
N GLY A 377 -5.99 -52.28 -0.48
CA GLY A 377 -4.82 -51.46 -0.19
C GLY A 377 -4.36 -51.49 1.28
N PHE A 378 -4.68 -52.56 2.02
CA PHE A 378 -4.26 -52.77 3.42
C PHE A 378 -3.12 -53.79 3.51
N GLN A 379 -2.26 -53.65 4.53
CA GLN A 379 -1.19 -54.60 4.83
C GLN A 379 -1.63 -55.53 5.96
N VAL A 380 -1.39 -56.83 5.85
CA VAL A 380 -1.73 -57.81 6.90
C VAL A 380 -0.46 -58.20 7.64
N ASN A 381 -0.47 -58.10 8.97
CA ASN A 381 0.65 -58.46 9.83
C ASN A 381 0.21 -59.57 10.81
N VAL A 382 1.02 -60.60 10.98
CA VAL A 382 0.70 -61.72 11.87
C VAL A 382 1.21 -61.40 13.27
N PHE A 383 0.30 -61.16 14.21
CA PHE A 383 0.65 -60.74 15.57
C PHE A 383 0.95 -61.93 16.49
N GLY A 384 0.36 -63.10 16.22
CA GLY A 384 0.59 -64.32 17.00
C GLY A 384 -0.28 -65.50 16.55
N GLU A 385 -0.06 -66.64 17.20
CA GLU A 385 -0.81 -67.87 16.96
C GLU A 385 -1.49 -68.36 18.26
N GLU A 386 -2.81 -68.57 18.21
CA GLU A 386 -3.60 -69.04 19.35
C GLU A 386 -4.11 -70.47 19.15
N PRO A 387 -4.15 -71.30 20.22
CA PRO A 387 -4.68 -72.65 20.13
C PRO A 387 -6.17 -72.61 19.77
N SER A 388 -6.55 -73.44 18.80
CA SER A 388 -7.93 -73.49 18.29
C SER A 388 -8.87 -74.00 19.39
N THR A 389 -9.70 -73.11 19.97
CA THR A 389 -10.68 -73.46 21.02
C THR A 389 -11.92 -74.18 20.46
N ARG A 390 -12.10 -74.22 19.13
CA ARG A 390 -13.19 -74.92 18.45
C ARG A 390 -12.64 -76.07 17.57
N PRO A 391 -13.19 -77.30 17.65
CA PRO A 391 -12.72 -78.45 16.87
C PRO A 391 -12.87 -78.31 15.34
N GLU A 392 -13.65 -77.34 14.88
CA GLU A 392 -14.06 -77.18 13.48
C GLU A 392 -13.16 -76.26 12.65
N ILE A 393 -12.19 -75.57 13.29
CA ILE A 393 -11.32 -74.60 12.60
C ILE A 393 -9.95 -75.25 12.32
N PRO A 394 -9.59 -75.50 11.04
CA PRO A 394 -8.28 -76.04 10.70
C PRO A 394 -7.15 -75.04 11.07
N PRO A 395 -5.91 -75.53 11.31
CA PRO A 395 -4.77 -74.67 11.60
C PRO A 395 -4.42 -73.76 10.41
N GLY A 396 -3.96 -72.55 10.68
CA GLY A 396 -3.59 -71.55 9.68
C GLY A 396 -4.69 -70.57 9.28
N ARG A 397 -5.86 -70.59 9.94
CA ARG A 397 -6.96 -69.65 9.69
C ARG A 397 -6.94 -68.46 10.64
N VAL A 398 -7.44 -67.32 10.17
CA VAL A 398 -7.57 -66.11 10.99
C VAL A 398 -8.68 -66.30 12.03
N MET A 399 -8.31 -66.30 13.31
CA MET A 399 -9.22 -66.39 14.46
C MET A 399 -9.75 -65.01 14.87
N HIS A 400 -8.82 -64.06 14.98
CA HIS A 400 -9.11 -62.69 15.37
C HIS A 400 -8.37 -61.72 14.47
N GLN A 401 -9.05 -60.62 14.15
CA GLN A 401 -8.46 -59.48 13.49
C GLN A 401 -8.56 -58.25 14.40
N ASN A 402 -7.52 -57.42 14.39
CA ASN A 402 -7.51 -56.12 15.01
C ASN A 402 -6.97 -55.12 13.99
N PRO A 403 -7.75 -54.11 13.57
CA PRO A 403 -9.08 -53.70 14.06
C PRO A 403 -10.25 -54.63 13.67
N PRO A 404 -11.40 -54.60 14.40
CA PRO A 404 -12.57 -55.41 14.06
C PRO A 404 -13.17 -55.03 12.70
N PRO A 405 -13.89 -55.95 12.04
CA PRO A 405 -14.40 -55.74 10.68
C PRO A 405 -15.35 -54.54 10.62
N GLY A 406 -15.24 -53.74 9.53
CA GLY A 406 -16.03 -52.53 9.32
C GLY A 406 -15.52 -51.27 10.04
N THR A 407 -14.42 -51.36 10.78
CA THR A 407 -13.73 -50.17 11.31
C THR A 407 -13.07 -49.37 10.19
N VAL A 408 -13.09 -48.04 10.31
CA VAL A 408 -12.59 -47.14 9.27
C VAL A 408 -11.07 -47.00 9.41
N ILE A 409 -10.31 -47.44 8.41
CA ILE A 409 -8.85 -47.46 8.42
C ILE A 409 -8.31 -46.66 7.22
N GLN A 410 -7.18 -45.96 7.42
CA GLN A 410 -6.48 -45.29 6.33
C GLN A 410 -5.90 -46.31 5.32
N PRO A 411 -5.90 -46.00 4.01
CA PRO A 411 -5.30 -46.87 3.01
C PRO A 411 -3.80 -47.04 3.30
N GLY A 412 -3.32 -48.29 3.29
CA GLY A 412 -1.97 -48.67 3.73
C GLY A 412 -1.86 -49.02 5.21
N GLY A 413 -2.95 -48.93 5.99
CA GLY A 413 -2.97 -49.35 7.39
C GLY A 413 -2.72 -50.86 7.57
N GLU A 414 -2.12 -51.20 8.71
CA GLU A 414 -1.86 -52.59 9.10
C GLU A 414 -3.08 -53.21 9.78
N ILE A 415 -3.48 -54.39 9.32
CA ILE A 415 -4.47 -55.25 9.97
C ILE A 415 -3.70 -56.39 10.63
N GLN A 416 -3.77 -56.45 11.96
CA GLN A 416 -3.15 -57.51 12.74
C GLN A 416 -4.08 -58.72 12.77
N VAL A 417 -3.57 -59.88 12.35
CA VAL A 417 -4.31 -61.15 12.38
C VAL A 417 -3.66 -62.12 13.34
N VAL A 418 -4.49 -62.85 14.08
CA VAL A 418 -4.09 -63.96 14.96
C VAL A 418 -4.51 -65.26 14.28
N LEU A 419 -3.56 -66.16 14.07
CA LEU A 419 -3.79 -67.42 13.36
C LEU A 419 -4.09 -68.57 14.32
N SER A 420 -4.88 -69.54 13.85
CA SER A 420 -5.15 -70.77 14.58
C SER A 420 -3.92 -71.71 14.53
N ARG A 421 -3.40 -72.09 15.69
CA ARG A 421 -2.44 -73.20 15.83
C ARG A 421 -3.10 -74.44 16.41
N ARG A 422 -2.50 -75.59 16.12
CA ARG A 422 -2.91 -76.88 16.68
C ARG A 422 -2.64 -76.89 18.18
N ALA A 423 -3.65 -77.20 18.99
CA ALA A 423 -3.49 -77.27 20.43
C ALA A 423 -2.46 -78.34 20.81
N THR A 424 -1.45 -77.93 21.58
CA THR A 424 -0.42 -78.83 22.11
C THR A 424 -0.89 -79.42 23.44
N THR A 425 -0.32 -80.56 23.85
CA THR A 425 -0.70 -81.25 25.09
C THR A 425 -0.55 -80.37 26.34
N ALA A 426 0.30 -79.34 26.31
CA ALA A 426 0.45 -78.34 27.36
C ALA A 426 -0.71 -77.33 27.40
N ASP A 427 -1.20 -76.86 26.25
CA ASP A 427 -2.32 -75.90 26.19
C ASP A 427 -3.64 -76.53 26.65
N LEU A 428 -3.81 -77.85 26.45
CA LEU A 428 -4.97 -78.62 26.92
C LEU A 428 -4.98 -78.84 28.44
N MET A 429 -3.87 -78.56 29.14
CA MET A 429 -3.77 -78.64 30.60
C MET A 429 -3.92 -77.28 31.31
N GLU A 430 -3.86 -76.17 30.57
CA GLU A 430 -4.01 -74.80 31.10
C GLU A 430 -5.45 -74.27 31.06
N PHE A 431 -6.41 -75.05 30.54
CA PHE A 431 -7.84 -74.71 30.49
C PHE A 431 -8.68 -75.46 31.53
#